data_AF-A0A7M3ZB04-F1
#
_entry.id   AF-A0A7M3ZB04-F1
#
_cell.length_a   1.000
_cell.length_b   1.000
_cell.length_c   1.000
_cell.angle_alpha   90.00
_cell.angle_beta   90.00
_cell.angle_gamma   90.00
#
_symmetry.space_group_name_H-M   'P 1'
#
loop_
_entity.id
_entity.type
_entity.pdbx_description
1 polymer ?
#
loop_
_entity_poly.entity_id
_entity_poly.type
_entity_poly.pdbx_seq_one_letter_code
_entity_poly.pdbx_strand_id
1 'polypeptide(L)' 'MCRILPALFLASIFLMAGCLGGETPIPDDFYGDDIYPAVAVEPFELVNQDNIPINSSVYEDKVVVVVFMFTRCPDV' A
#
# COMPACT_ATOMS: atom_id res chain seq x y z
N MET A 1 13.94 -44.72 -25.46
CA MET A 1 13.02 -44.50 -24.32
C MET A 1 12.78 -43.02 -24.13
N CYS A 2 11.52 -42.62 -24.18
CA CYS A 2 11.04 -41.23 -24.24
C CYS A 2 11.35 -40.49 -22.93
N ARG A 3 12.57 -39.93 -22.80
CA ARG A 3 12.98 -39.09 -21.65
C ARG A 3 12.33 -37.70 -21.65
N ILE A 4 11.70 -37.33 -22.77
CA ILE A 4 10.99 -36.06 -22.96
C ILE A 4 9.69 -36.07 -22.15
N LEU A 5 8.99 -37.20 -22.09
CA LEU A 5 7.73 -37.33 -21.35
C LEU A 5 7.87 -37.04 -19.84
N PRO A 6 8.83 -37.65 -19.10
CA PRO A 6 9.00 -37.34 -17.69
C PRO A 6 9.54 -35.93 -17.45
N ALA A 7 10.35 -35.38 -18.37
CA ALA A 7 10.85 -34.00 -18.27
C ALA A 7 9.73 -32.97 -18.38
N LEU A 8 8.79 -33.18 -19.31
CA LEU A 8 7.64 -32.30 -19.51
C LEU A 8 6.67 -32.37 -18.32
N PHE A 9 6.50 -33.56 -17.75
CA PHE A 9 5.71 -33.75 -16.53
C PHE A 9 6.32 -32.99 -15.34
N LEU A 10 7.64 -33.09 -15.12
CA LEU A 10 8.34 -32.37 -14.05
C LEU A 10 8.24 -30.84 -14.21
N ALA A 11 8.38 -30.33 -15.45
CA ALA A 11 8.26 -28.90 -15.73
C ALA A 11 6.86 -28.34 -15.44
N SER A 12 5.80 -29.13 -15.66
CA SER A 12 4.42 -28.71 -15.40
C SER A 12 4.12 -28.49 -13.91
N ILE A 13 4.82 -29.20 -13.02
CA ILE A 13 4.66 -29.07 -11.56
C ILE A 13 5.14 -27.69 -11.09
N PHE A 14 6.19 -27.15 -11.70
CA PHE A 14 6.68 -25.80 -11.39
C PHE A 14 5.74 -24.69 -11.87
N LEU A 15 4.97 -24.92 -12.94
CA LEU A 15 3.94 -23.98 -13.40
C LEU A 15 2.72 -23.93 -12.47
N MET A 16 2.48 -25.01 -11.73
CA MET A 16 1.42 -25.13 -10.73
C MET A 16 1.88 -24.76 -9.31
N ALA A 17 3.17 -24.45 -9.13
CA ALA A 17 3.73 -24.00 -7.85
C ALA A 17 3.41 -22.53 -7.60
N GLY A 18 2.12 -22.22 -7.49
CA GLY A 18 1.60 -20.94 -7.03
C GLY A 18 0.73 -21.17 -5.79
N CYS A 19 0.62 -20.16 -4.94
CA CYS A 19 -0.34 -20.22 -3.84
C CYS A 19 -1.76 -20.22 -4.42
N LEU A 20 -2.46 -21.36 -4.37
CA LEU A 20 -3.90 -21.46 -4.67
C LEU A 20 -4.76 -20.86 -3.54
N GLY A 21 -4.14 -20.50 -2.43
CA GLY A 21 -4.77 -19.73 -1.37
C GLY A 21 -4.71 -18.25 -1.72
N GLY A 22 -5.79 -17.73 -2.29
CA GLY A 22 -6.13 -16.33 -2.04
C GLY A 22 -6.35 -16.22 -0.54
N GLU A 23 -5.56 -15.38 0.13
CA GLU A 23 -5.82 -15.03 1.52
C GLU A 23 -7.32 -14.72 1.63
N THR A 24 -8.01 -15.31 2.61
CA THR A 24 -9.36 -14.88 2.93
C THR A 24 -9.29 -13.36 3.06
N PRO A 25 -10.08 -12.58 2.28
CA PRO A 25 -10.02 -11.14 2.35
C PRO A 25 -10.11 -10.77 3.82
N ILE A 26 -9.03 -10.19 4.34
CA ILE A 26 -9.08 -9.59 5.67
C ILE A 26 -10.23 -8.58 5.55
N PRO A 27 -11.29 -8.69 6.37
CA PRO A 27 -12.36 -7.72 6.31
C PRO A 27 -11.72 -6.34 6.41
N ASP A 28 -12.12 -5.43 5.53
CA ASP A 28 -11.70 -4.04 5.61
C ASP A 28 -12.37 -3.40 6.82
N ASP A 29 -11.93 -3.79 8.01
CA ASP A 29 -12.41 -3.32 9.30
C ASP A 29 -11.78 -1.95 9.62
N PHE A 30 -11.61 -1.10 8.61
CA PHE A 30 -11.20 0.27 8.81
C PHE A 30 -12.40 1.06 9.36
N TYR A 31 -12.30 1.47 10.62
CA TYR A 31 -13.28 2.35 11.25
C TYR A 31 -13.08 3.79 10.77
N GLY A 32 -13.47 4.05 9.52
CA GLY A 32 -13.40 5.35 8.88
C GLY A 32 -14.16 5.33 7.54
N ASP A 33 -14.21 6.47 6.87
CA ASP A 33 -14.75 6.56 5.52
C ASP A 33 -13.61 6.47 4.52
N ASP A 34 -13.72 5.54 3.58
CA ASP A 34 -12.82 5.51 2.43
C ASP A 34 -13.06 6.72 1.54
N ILE A 35 -11.97 7.32 1.04
CA ILE A 35 -12.07 8.34 0.01
C ILE A 35 -12.40 7.64 -1.32
N TYR A 36 -13.68 7.60 -1.66
CA TYR A 36 -14.17 7.02 -2.91
C TYR A 36 -14.99 8.02 -3.75
N PRO A 37 -14.64 8.26 -5.03
CA PRO A 37 -13.49 7.69 -5.73
C PRO A 37 -12.16 8.23 -5.18
N ALA A 38 -11.07 7.52 -5.44
CA ALA A 38 -9.74 8.01 -5.07
C ALA A 38 -9.48 9.40 -5.70
N VAL A 39 -9.07 10.34 -4.87
CA VAL A 39 -8.78 11.72 -5.28
C VAL A 39 -7.27 11.95 -5.21
N ALA A 40 -6.70 12.52 -6.28
CA ALA A 40 -5.30 12.90 -6.28
C ALA A 40 -5.05 14.03 -5.28
N VAL A 41 -3.94 13.94 -4.55
CA VAL A 41 -3.52 15.01 -3.65
C VAL A 41 -2.93 16.14 -4.48
N GLU A 42 -3.43 17.36 -4.27
CA GLU A 42 -2.87 18.56 -4.87
C GLU A 42 -1.50 18.90 -4.24
N PRO A 43 -0.55 19.46 -5.01
CA PRO A 43 0.72 19.91 -4.46
C PRO A 43 0.54 20.90 -3.31
N PHE A 44 1.33 20.75 -2.25
CA PHE A 44 1.22 21.59 -1.05
C PHE A 44 2.59 22.02 -0.54
N GLU A 45 2.60 23.12 0.20
CA GLU A 45 3.74 23.59 0.99
C GLU A 45 3.33 23.73 2.45
N LEU A 46 4.12 23.13 3.35
CA LEU A 46 3.91 23.19 4.79
C LEU A 46 5.17 23.76 5.46
N VAL A 47 5.01 24.26 6.68
CA VAL A 47 6.14 24.66 7.53
C VAL A 47 6.29 23.63 8.64
N ASN A 48 7.49 23.06 8.79
CA ASN A 48 7.76 22.04 9.80
C ASN A 48 8.05 22.65 11.19
N GLN A 49 8.33 21.80 12.18
CA GLN A 49 8.64 22.20 13.56
C GLN A 49 9.89 23.08 13.69
N ASP A 50 10.82 23.00 12.73
CA ASP A 50 12.06 23.78 12.70
C ASP A 50 11.89 25.08 11.90
N ASN A 51 10.64 25.42 11.56
CA ASN A 51 10.28 26.60 10.77
C ASN A 51 10.86 26.59 9.35
N ILE A 52 11.08 25.38 8.79
CA ILE A 52 11.58 25.14 7.45
C ILE A 52 10.40 24.86 6.51
N PRO A 53 10.29 25.56 5.36
CA PRO A 53 9.29 25.26 4.35
C PRO A 53 9.60 23.93 3.65
N ILE A 54 8.59 23.07 3.53
CA ILE A 54 8.66 21.75 2.89
C ILE A 54 7.59 21.69 1.80
N ASN A 55 8.02 21.35 0.59
CA ASN A 55 7.14 21.12 -0.55
C ASN A 55 6.79 19.63 -0.67
N SER A 56 5.57 19.30 -1.09
CA SER A 56 5.11 17.92 -1.24
C SER A 56 5.96 17.07 -2.21
N SER A 57 6.68 17.68 -3.14
CA SER A 57 7.59 16.99 -4.08
C SER A 57 8.67 16.13 -3.40
N VAL A 58 9.06 16.44 -2.15
CA VAL A 58 10.03 15.62 -1.40
C VAL A 58 9.52 14.20 -1.09
N TYR A 59 8.22 13.98 -1.26
CA TYR A 59 7.54 12.72 -1.04
C TYR A 59 7.18 11.98 -2.34
N GLU A 60 7.61 12.47 -3.50
CA GLU A 60 7.44 11.75 -4.76
C GLU A 60 8.01 10.34 -4.66
N ASP A 61 7.32 9.39 -5.30
CA ASP A 61 7.61 7.96 -5.31
C ASP A 61 7.61 7.27 -3.92
N LYS A 62 7.01 7.91 -2.90
CA LYS A 62 6.85 7.33 -1.56
C LYS A 62 5.38 7.17 -1.21
N VAL A 63 5.09 6.14 -0.41
CA VAL A 63 3.81 6.03 0.30
C VAL A 63 3.87 6.92 1.54
N VAL A 64 2.96 7.88 1.64
CA VAL A 64 2.90 8.85 2.75
C VAL A 64 1.61 8.63 3.54
N VAL A 65 1.73 8.57 4.87
CA VAL A 65 0.59 8.58 5.78
C VAL A 65 0.58 9.91 6.52
N VAL A 66 -0.51 10.67 6.39
CA VAL A 66 -0.68 11.97 7.05
C VAL A 66 -1.66 11.81 8.20
N VAL A 67 -1.29 12.30 9.38
CA VAL A 67 -2.13 12.26 10.58
C VAL A 67 -2.42 13.69 11.04
N PHE A 68 -3.71 14.03 11.15
CA PHE A 68 -4.15 15.29 11.73
C PHE A 68 -4.36 15.12 13.24
N MET A 69 -3.58 15.83 14.04
CA MET A 69 -3.65 15.76 15.50
C MET A 69 -3.99 17.13 16.07
N PHE A 70 -4.89 17.16 17.06
CA PHE A 70 -5.12 18.34 17.87
C PHE A 70 -3.92 18.52 18.82
N THR A 71 -3.24 19.67 18.72
CA THR A 71 -2.05 19.98 19.55
C THR A 71 -2.39 20.65 20.88
N ARG A 72 -3.64 21.05 21.06
CA ARG A 72 -4.18 21.54 22.32
C ARG A 72 -5.37 20.66 22.63
N CYS A 73 -5.31 19.93 23.74
CA CYS A 73 -6.49 19.28 24.27
C CYS A 73 -7.50 20.40 24.57
N PRO A 74 -8.72 20.39 23.99
CA PRO A 74 -9.81 21.04 24.69
C PRO A 74 -9.96 20.28 26.00
N ASP A 75 -9.59 20.89 27.12
CA ASP A 75 -9.95 20.37 28.44
C ASP A 75 -11.45 20.05 28.39
N VAL A 76 -11.77 18.76 28.48
CA VAL A 76 -13.14 18.24 28.57
C VAL A 76 -13.71 18.44 29.96
#